data_AF-A0A941B263-F1
#
_entry.id   AF-A0A941B263-F1
#
_cell.length_a   1.000
_cell.length_b   1.000
_cell.length_c   1.000
_cell.angle_alpha   90.00
_cell.angle_beta   90.00
_cell.angle_gamma   90.00
#
_symmetry.space_group_name_H-M   'P 1'
#
loop_
_entity.id
_entity.type
_entity.pdbx_description
1 polymer ?
#
loop_
_entity_poly.entity_id
_entity_poly.type
_entity_poly.pdbx_seq_one_letter_code
_entity_poly.pdbx_strand_id
1 'polypeptide(L)'
;MTPPTSQQELFRFLEDRFACAQACGECARNTALRAGLVDPDGTESRDHARRQGITCAEVCDATCRMLSDQNQVDEDVLRAQLDWCVSVCLESAHVFDAHAGAEDSARSCRDCARACGTFLATLR
;
A
#
# COMPACT_ATOMS: atom_id res chain seq x y z
N MET A 1 -14.19 -35.19 0.91
CA MET A 1 -14.28 -34.33 2.11
C MET A 1 -14.19 -32.90 1.60
N THR A 2 -15.33 -32.27 1.33
CA THR A 2 -15.39 -30.88 0.85
C THR A 2 -15.16 -29.98 2.07
N PRO A 3 -14.23 -29.01 2.04
CA PRO A 3 -14.18 -28.04 3.11
C PRO A 3 -15.55 -27.37 3.24
N PRO A 4 -16.06 -27.11 4.46
CA PRO A 4 -17.20 -26.22 4.57
C PRO A 4 -16.78 -24.87 3.98
N THR A 5 -17.63 -24.25 3.18
CA THR A 5 -17.37 -22.98 2.47
C THR A 5 -16.71 -21.94 3.38
N SER A 6 -17.07 -21.93 4.67
CA SER A 6 -16.50 -21.09 5.72
C SER A 6 -14.99 -21.23 5.95
N GLN A 7 -14.41 -22.43 5.77
CA GLN A 7 -12.98 -22.64 5.97
C GLN A 7 -12.17 -22.12 4.78
N GLN A 8 -12.67 -22.31 3.55
CA GLN A 8 -12.06 -21.73 2.35
C GLN A 8 -12.15 -20.20 2.35
N GLU A 9 -13.28 -19.65 2.78
CA GLU A 9 -13.47 -18.20 2.97
C GLU A 9 -12.49 -17.63 3.99
N LEU A 10 -12.30 -18.32 5.13
CA LEU A 10 -11.31 -17.91 6.14
C LEU A 10 -9.88 -17.94 5.60
N PHE A 11 -9.49 -19.00 4.88
CA PHE A 11 -8.15 -19.05 4.29
C PHE A 11 -7.94 -17.95 3.27
N ARG A 12 -8.92 -17.69 2.39
CA ARG A 12 -8.85 -16.58 1.43
C ARG A 12 -8.67 -15.24 2.14
N PHE A 13 -9.47 -14.98 3.17
CA PHE A 13 -9.37 -13.75 3.97
C PHE A 13 -7.97 -13.57 4.57
N LEU A 14 -7.39 -14.64 5.15
CA LEU A 14 -6.05 -14.60 5.73
C LEU A 14 -4.95 -14.42 4.68
N GLU A 15 -5.06 -15.11 3.53
CA GLU A 15 -4.14 -14.97 2.41
C GLU A 15 -4.15 -13.55 1.84
N ASP A 16 -5.34 -12.99 1.61
CA ASP A 16 -5.50 -11.63 1.08
C ASP A 16 -5.00 -10.58 2.08
N ARG A 17 -5.26 -10.79 3.38
CA ARG A 17 -4.72 -9.95 4.47
C ARG A 17 -3.18 -9.96 4.48
N PHE A 18 -2.58 -11.14 4.38
CA PHE A 18 -1.12 -11.28 4.37
C PHE A 18 -0.50 -10.67 3.11
N ALA A 19 -1.09 -10.93 1.94
CA ALA A 19 -0.65 -10.35 0.67
C ALA A 19 -0.71 -8.82 0.71
N CYS A 20 -1.78 -8.26 1.29
CA CYS A 20 -1.91 -6.83 1.49
C CYS A 20 -0.82 -6.28 2.43
N ALA A 21 -0.58 -6.91 3.58
CA ALA A 21 0.45 -6.48 4.53
C ALA A 21 1.85 -6.49 3.89
N GLN A 22 2.19 -7.57 3.16
CA GLN A 22 3.47 -7.69 2.47
C GLN A 22 3.64 -6.59 1.42
N ALA A 23 2.64 -6.37 0.57
CA ALA A 23 2.70 -5.36 -0.48
C ALA A 23 2.84 -3.95 0.10
N CYS A 24 2.13 -3.64 1.19
CA CYS A 24 2.29 -2.38 1.93
C CYS A 24 3.72 -2.21 2.47
N GLY A 25 4.30 -3.23 3.09
CA GLY A 25 5.68 -3.18 3.60
C GLY A 25 6.74 -3.02 2.50
N GLU A 26 6.56 -3.65 1.34
CA GLU A 26 7.42 -3.45 0.18
C GLU A 26 7.28 -2.05 -0.41
N CYS A 27 6.05 -1.58 -0.60
CA CYS A 27 5.75 -0.25 -1.11
C CYS A 27 6.31 0.85 -0.21
N ALA A 28 6.14 0.72 1.11
CA ALA A 28 6.66 1.69 2.06
C ALA A 28 8.18 1.85 1.94
N ARG A 29 8.92 0.74 1.84
CA ARG A 29 10.38 0.74 1.67
C ARG A 29 10.79 1.36 0.33
N ASN A 30 10.15 0.96 -0.77
CA ASN A 30 10.51 1.44 -2.11
C ASN A 30 10.25 2.93 -2.28
N THR A 31 9.15 3.45 -1.71
CA THR A 31 8.80 4.87 -1.80
C THR A 31 9.63 5.73 -0.84
N ALA A 32 9.97 5.24 0.34
CA ALA A 32 10.91 5.90 1.25
C ALA A 32 12.32 6.02 0.64
N LEU A 33 12.85 4.93 0.07
CA LEU A 33 14.13 4.95 -0.64
C LEU A 33 14.13 5.95 -1.78
N ARG A 34 13.05 5.98 -2.57
CA ARG A 34 12.90 6.94 -3.66
C ARG A 34 12.91 8.39 -3.15
N ALA A 35 12.14 8.68 -2.11
CA ALA A 35 12.11 10.02 -1.53
C ALA A 35 13.49 10.46 -0.99
N GLY A 36 14.28 9.53 -0.45
CA GLY A 36 15.64 9.79 0.02
C GLY A 36 16.66 10.06 -1.10
N LEU A 37 16.40 9.60 -2.33
CA LEU A 37 17.25 9.85 -3.50
C LEU A 37 16.94 11.17 -4.21
N VAL A 38 15.82 11.81 -3.90
CA VAL A 38 15.43 13.09 -4.52
C VAL A 38 16.06 14.24 -3.75
N ASP A 39 16.77 15.10 -4.48
CA ASP A 39 17.37 16.32 -3.97
C ASP A 39 16.29 17.29 -3.42
N PRO A 40 16.35 17.69 -2.14
CA PRO A 40 15.38 18.60 -1.52
C PRO A 40 15.42 20.03 -2.09
N ASP A 41 16.54 20.45 -2.70
CA ASP A 41 16.66 21.75 -3.38
C ASP A 41 16.37 21.66 -4.90
N GLY A 42 15.73 20.56 -5.32
CA GLY A 42 15.39 20.28 -6.70
C GLY A 42 14.27 21.16 -7.27
N THR A 43 13.89 20.89 -8.52
CA THR A 43 12.74 21.54 -9.16
C THR A 43 11.44 21.24 -8.39
N GLU A 44 10.44 22.11 -8.50
CA GLU A 44 9.12 21.93 -7.87
C GLU A 44 8.52 20.54 -8.14
N SER A 45 8.64 20.05 -9.37
CA SER A 45 8.20 18.70 -9.76
C SER A 45 8.94 17.59 -9.00
N ARG A 46 10.25 17.74 -8.73
CA ARG A 46 11.01 16.78 -7.93
C ARG A 46 10.63 16.85 -6.45
N ASP A 47 10.49 18.05 -5.89
CA ASP A 47 10.05 18.21 -4.51
C ASP A 47 8.63 17.65 -4.29
N HIS A 48 7.72 17.85 -5.25
CA HIS A 48 6.41 17.22 -5.25
C HIS A 48 6.51 15.68 -5.21
N ALA A 49 7.31 15.08 -6.10
CA ALA A 49 7.51 13.63 -6.11
C ALA A 49 8.15 13.09 -4.82
N ARG A 50 9.03 13.87 -4.20
CA ARG A 50 9.63 13.53 -2.90
C ARG A 50 8.57 13.51 -1.79
N ARG A 51 7.77 14.59 -1.67
CA ARG A 51 6.68 14.68 -0.68
C ARG A 51 5.64 13.58 -0.89
N GLN A 52 5.33 13.27 -2.14
CA GLN A 52 4.43 12.19 -2.48
C GLN A 52 5.00 10.82 -2.05
N GLY A 53 6.29 10.58 -2.28
CA GLY A 53 6.95 9.36 -1.82
C GLY A 53 6.97 9.21 -0.30
N ILE A 54 7.19 10.29 0.45
CA ILE A 54 7.09 10.29 1.92
C ILE A 54 5.67 9.93 2.35
N THR A 55 4.67 10.59 1.77
CA THR A 55 3.25 10.35 2.08
C THR A 55 2.88 8.88 1.83
N CYS A 56 3.25 8.33 0.67
CA CYS A 56 3.02 6.93 0.35
C CYS A 56 3.72 5.99 1.34
N ALA A 57 4.95 6.31 1.71
CA ALA A 57 5.72 5.48 2.64
C ALA A 57 5.05 5.38 4.01
N GLU A 58 4.61 6.51 4.56
CA GLU A 58 3.96 6.58 5.87
C GLU A 58 2.60 5.87 5.87
N VAL A 59 1.79 6.09 4.83
CA VAL A 59 0.48 5.44 4.70
C VAL A 59 0.63 3.92 4.56
N CYS A 60 1.54 3.45 3.72
CA CYS A 60 1.77 2.01 3.54
C CYS A 60 2.37 1.37 4.80
N ASP A 61 3.28 2.03 5.52
CA ASP A 61 3.83 1.51 6.79
C ASP A 61 2.73 1.40 7.87
N ALA A 62 1.90 2.43 8.03
CA ALA A 62 0.76 2.40 8.95
C ALA A 62 -0.21 1.27 8.62
N THR A 63 -0.56 1.12 7.34
CA THR A 63 -1.46 0.06 6.85
C THR A 63 -0.86 -1.33 7.09
N CYS A 64 0.43 -1.52 6.79
CA CYS A 64 1.16 -2.77 7.04
C CYS A 64 1.09 -3.16 8.52
N ARG A 65 1.30 -2.20 9.43
CA ARG A 65 1.23 -2.44 10.88
C ARG A 65 -0.18 -2.82 11.32
N MET A 66 -1.20 -2.10 10.86
CA MET A 66 -2.60 -2.44 11.18
C MET A 66 -2.99 -3.84 10.71
N LEU A 67 -2.54 -4.23 9.51
CA LEU A 67 -2.80 -5.57 8.96
C LEU A 67 -1.99 -6.67 9.66
N SER A 68 -0.84 -6.33 10.23
CA SER A 68 0.04 -7.28 10.92
C SER A 68 -0.32 -7.46 12.39
N ASP A 69 -0.97 -6.46 13.02
CA ASP A 69 -1.41 -6.56 14.41
C ASP A 69 -2.59 -7.54 14.57
N GLN A 70 -2.48 -8.45 15.54
CA GLN A 70 -3.52 -9.45 15.83
C GLN A 70 -4.64 -8.89 16.71
N ASN A 71 -4.51 -7.66 17.21
CA ASN A 71 -5.59 -6.99 17.93
C ASN A 71 -6.81 -6.76 17.04
N GLN A 72 -8.01 -6.77 17.64
CA GLN A 72 -9.25 -6.42 16.94
C GLN A 72 -9.22 -4.92 16.58
N VAL A 73 -8.76 -4.63 15.36
CA VAL A 73 -8.95 -3.33 14.72
C VAL A 73 -10.41 -3.25 14.29
N ASP A 74 -11.04 -2.10 14.56
CA ASP A 74 -12.38 -1.80 14.06
C ASP A 74 -12.42 -1.88 12.53
N GLU A 75 -13.41 -2.59 11.99
CA GLU A 75 -13.48 -2.87 10.56
C GLU A 75 -13.73 -1.60 9.71
N ASP A 76 -14.47 -0.62 10.22
CA ASP A 76 -14.71 0.65 9.53
C ASP A 76 -13.43 1.49 9.50
N VAL A 77 -12.64 1.45 10.57
CA VAL A 77 -11.31 2.08 10.61
C VAL A 77 -10.36 1.40 9.62
N LEU A 78 -10.37 0.07 9.55
CA LEU A 78 -9.54 -0.68 8.61
C LEU A 78 -9.93 -0.39 7.15
N ARG A 79 -11.23 -0.35 6.86
CA ARG A 79 -11.78 0.01 5.55
C ARG A 79 -11.32 1.40 5.12
N ALA A 80 -11.51 2.40 5.98
CA ALA A 80 -11.08 3.76 5.70
C ALA A 80 -9.57 3.87 5.45
N GLN A 81 -8.75 3.14 6.22
CA GLN A 81 -7.30 3.08 6.01
C GLN A 81 -6.92 2.44 4.67
N LEU A 82 -7.56 1.34 4.29
CA LEU A 82 -7.29 0.65 3.01
C LEU A 82 -7.70 1.49 1.81
N ASP A 83 -8.87 2.13 1.86
CA ASP A 83 -9.34 3.06 0.82
C ASP A 83 -8.35 4.22 0.62
N TRP A 84 -7.86 4.78 1.72
CA TRP A 84 -6.84 5.83 1.67
C TRP A 84 -5.52 5.31 1.10
N CYS A 85 -5.07 4.12 1.52
CA CYS A 85 -3.86 3.49 1.01
C CYS A 85 -3.94 3.24 -0.51
N VAL A 86 -5.07 2.72 -1.01
CA VAL A 86 -5.30 2.54 -2.46
C VAL A 86 -5.17 3.86 -3.20
N SER A 87 -5.83 4.91 -2.70
CA SER A 87 -5.84 6.23 -3.33
C SER A 87 -4.43 6.83 -3.41
N VAL A 88 -3.71 6.83 -2.28
CA VAL A 88 -2.33 7.37 -2.18
C VAL A 88 -1.37 6.57 -3.05
N CYS A 89 -1.49 5.24 -3.10
CA CYS A 89 -0.64 4.41 -3.95
C CYS A 89 -0.85 4.73 -5.44
N LEU A 90 -2.10 4.83 -5.89
CA LEU A 90 -2.38 5.13 -7.31
C LEU A 90 -1.90 6.54 -7.69
N GLU A 91 -2.12 7.53 -6.84
CA GLU A 91 -1.59 8.89 -7.05
C GLU A 91 -0.07 8.89 -7.11
N SER A 92 0.60 8.19 -6.18
CA SER A 92 2.05 8.08 -6.14
C SER A 92 2.62 7.39 -7.38
N ALA A 93 1.95 6.34 -7.86
CA ALA A 93 2.33 5.68 -9.10
C ALA A 93 2.30 6.64 -10.30
N HIS A 94 1.23 7.44 -10.43
CA HIS A 94 1.12 8.43 -11.49
C HIS A 94 2.20 9.51 -11.40
N VAL A 95 2.52 9.99 -10.20
CA VAL A 95 3.60 10.96 -9.99
C VAL A 95 4.94 10.34 -10.40
N PHE A 96 5.24 9.13 -9.96
CA PHE A 96 6.51 8.47 -10.28
C PHE A 96 6.67 8.13 -11.76
N ASP A 97 5.60 7.83 -12.50
CA ASP A 97 5.68 7.57 -13.95
C ASP A 97 6.25 8.78 -14.73
N ALA A 98 6.18 10.01 -14.17
CA ALA A 98 6.76 11.21 -14.78
C ALA A 98 8.27 11.37 -14.53
N HIS A 99 8.91 10.49 -13.75
CA HIS A 99 10.31 10.63 -13.33
C HIS A 99 11.15 9.40 -13.67
N ALA A 100 12.21 9.60 -14.45
CA ALA A 100 13.19 8.54 -14.72
C ALA A 100 13.81 7.97 -13.43
N GLY A 101 13.97 6.64 -13.40
CA GLY A 101 14.51 5.91 -12.25
C GLY A 101 13.52 5.72 -11.10
N ALA A 102 12.22 5.96 -11.33
CA ALA A 102 11.15 5.73 -10.35
C ALA A 102 10.23 4.55 -10.73
N GLU A 103 10.59 3.77 -11.75
CA GLU A 103 9.76 2.72 -12.34
C GLU A 103 9.43 1.62 -11.32
N ASP A 104 10.40 1.26 -10.47
CA ASP A 104 10.20 0.27 -9.41
C ASP A 104 9.29 0.79 -8.30
N SER A 105 9.40 2.06 -7.91
CA SER A 105 8.50 2.69 -6.95
C SER A 105 7.07 2.76 -7.51
N ALA A 106 6.91 3.14 -8.79
CA ALA A 106 5.60 3.20 -9.45
C ALA A 106 4.95 1.81 -9.56
N ARG A 107 5.73 0.79 -9.91
CA ARG A 107 5.29 -0.62 -9.93
C ARG A 107 4.84 -1.07 -8.54
N SER A 108 5.66 -0.84 -7.52
CA SER A 108 5.38 -1.22 -6.14
C SER A 108 4.11 -0.55 -5.61
N CYS A 109 3.86 0.71 -5.96
CA CYS A 109 2.62 1.41 -5.64
C CYS A 109 1.40 0.73 -6.30
N ARG A 110 1.48 0.37 -7.59
CA ARG A 110 0.38 -0.32 -8.29
C ARG A 110 0.09 -1.71 -7.73
N ASP A 111 1.13 -2.45 -7.38
CA ASP A 111 1.00 -3.78 -6.76
C ASP A 111 0.36 -3.66 -5.36
N CYS A 112 0.77 -2.65 -4.58
CA CYS A 112 0.18 -2.35 -3.29
C CYS A 112 -1.29 -1.94 -3.40
N ALA A 113 -1.63 -1.02 -4.30
CA ALA A 113 -3.02 -0.61 -4.54
C ALA A 113 -3.90 -1.80 -4.92
N ARG A 114 -3.40 -2.72 -5.76
CA ARG A 114 -4.11 -3.94 -6.12
C ARG A 114 -4.33 -4.85 -4.91
N ALA A 115 -3.30 -5.12 -4.12
CA ALA A 115 -3.42 -6.00 -2.96
C ALA A 115 -4.37 -5.41 -1.89
N CYS A 116 -4.28 -4.10 -1.62
CA CYS A 116 -5.18 -3.39 -0.72
C CYS A 116 -6.63 -3.45 -1.22
N GLY A 117 -6.87 -3.18 -2.50
CA GLY A 117 -8.20 -3.26 -3.09
C GLY A 117 -8.80 -4.67 -3.06
N THR A 118 -7.99 -5.70 -3.30
CA THR A 118 -8.42 -7.10 -3.19
C THR A 118 -8.84 -7.43 -1.77
N PHE A 119 -8.02 -7.09 -0.77
CA PHE A 119 -8.34 -7.37 0.63
C PHE A 119 -9.55 -6.55 1.11
N LEU A 120 -9.63 -5.27 0.73
CA LEU A 120 -10.77 -4.40 1.01
C LEU A 120 -12.10 -5.01 0.55
N ALA A 121 -12.12 -5.65 -0.63
CA ALA A 121 -13.30 -6.33 -1.16
C ALA A 121 -13.74 -7.56 -0.34
N THR A 122 -12.92 -8.04 0.60
CA THR A 122 -13.25 -9.14 1.52
C THR A 122 -13.90 -8.65 2.83
N LEU A 123 -13.79 -7.35 3.14
CA LEU A 123 -14.41 -6.73 4.31
C LEU A 123 -15.92 -6.54 4.06
N ARG A 124 -16.76 -6.72 5.09
CA ARG A 124 -18.23 -6.76 5.02
C ARG A 124 -18.92 -5.45 5.37
#